data_AF-A0A7W3QNU9-F1
#
_entry.id   AF-A0A7W3QNU9-F1
#
_cell.length_a   1.000
_cell.length_b   1.000
_cell.length_c   1.000
_cell.angle_alpha   90.00
_cell.angle_beta   90.00
_cell.angle_gamma   90.00
#
_symmetry.space_group_name_H-M   'P 1'
#
loop_
_entity.id
_entity.type
_entity.pdbx_description
1 polymer ?
#
loop_
_entity_poly.entity_id
_entity_poly.type
_entity_poly.pdbx_seq_one_letter_code
_entity_poly.pdbx_strand_id
1 'polypeptide(L)'
;MKSPGREAQQAATPQPAAGSRAPASREDAKSPERETPEAKAAPEKVGKKPGRRERRKARKAARSASAGAPAAEAAPPMDEAQRRRARAAERQRAAAELKRARAAHRRGRVRQTRREESAREHRAAMLTMILTLGLLIAAVAVTGGMIASSMRTRPVTLAAPLHVYPVAQTTPGQCPTGTQGISAQAGTGPTCYHLNQGIAIRQVSDLRVQRARSGNGYDVAVTLRTADRKAFAQLTGAMVGRDLAFVVRERLVTAPRVEMPINDGKVAITGPQTRADADRIIRELRGR
;
A
#
# COMPACT_ATOMS: atom_id res chain seq x y z
N MET A 1 -82.34 -3.53 -45.46
CA MET A 1 -82.08 -3.47 -46.91
C MET A 1 -81.10 -2.34 -47.19
N LYS A 2 -80.07 -2.57 -48.04
CA LYS A 2 -78.99 -1.64 -48.49
C LYS A 2 -78.02 -1.15 -47.41
N SER A 3 -76.70 -1.24 -47.49
CA SER A 3 -75.73 -1.83 -48.44
C SER A 3 -74.40 -2.02 -47.67
N PRO A 4 -73.56 -2.99 -48.03
CA PRO A 4 -72.22 -3.18 -47.45
C PRO A 4 -71.15 -2.42 -48.24
N GLY A 5 -70.21 -1.78 -47.54
CA GLY A 5 -68.99 -1.19 -48.11
C GLY A 5 -67.78 -2.10 -47.87
N ARG A 6 -67.22 -2.59 -48.98
CA ARG A 6 -66.00 -3.41 -49.09
C ARG A 6 -64.93 -2.52 -49.73
N GLU A 7 -63.79 -2.33 -49.09
CA GLU A 7 -62.50 -1.95 -49.72
C GLU A 7 -61.40 -2.64 -48.87
N ALA A 8 -60.77 -3.70 -49.39
CA ALA A 8 -59.55 -3.66 -50.23
C ALA A 8 -58.31 -3.29 -49.39
N GLN A 9 -57.55 -4.29 -48.95
CA GLN A 9 -56.28 -4.69 -49.57
C GLN A 9 -55.15 -3.66 -49.37
N GLN A 10 -54.18 -3.99 -48.52
CA GLN A 10 -52.77 -3.90 -48.93
C GLN A 10 -51.87 -4.76 -48.03
N ALA A 11 -51.35 -5.82 -48.65
CA ALA A 11 -50.20 -6.56 -48.21
C ALA A 11 -48.94 -5.73 -48.50
N ALA A 12 -48.01 -5.69 -47.55
CA ALA A 12 -46.64 -5.29 -47.79
C ALA A 12 -45.71 -6.11 -46.89
N THR A 13 -45.22 -7.21 -47.44
CA THR A 13 -44.00 -7.89 -46.98
C THR A 13 -42.81 -7.16 -47.62
N PRO A 14 -41.73 -6.88 -46.87
CA PRO A 14 -40.40 -6.90 -47.47
C PRO A 14 -39.49 -7.97 -46.85
N GLN A 15 -38.68 -8.50 -47.76
CA GLN A 15 -37.74 -9.61 -47.69
C GLN A 15 -36.52 -9.44 -46.77
N PRO A 16 -35.78 -10.54 -46.51
CA PRO A 16 -34.60 -10.57 -45.66
C PRO A 16 -33.33 -10.10 -46.39
N ALA A 17 -32.51 -9.30 -45.71
CA ALA A 17 -31.15 -9.02 -46.15
C ALA A 17 -30.17 -10.01 -45.51
N ALA A 18 -29.77 -11.00 -46.30
CA ALA A 18 -28.53 -11.74 -46.12
C ALA A 18 -27.35 -10.83 -46.47
N GLY A 19 -26.26 -10.88 -45.69
CA GLY A 19 -25.05 -10.14 -46.07
C GLY A 19 -23.92 -10.10 -45.05
N SER A 20 -23.08 -11.15 -45.10
CA SER A 20 -21.62 -11.04 -45.14
C SER A 20 -20.79 -10.70 -43.88
N ARG A 21 -19.89 -11.66 -43.62
CA ARG A 21 -18.43 -11.52 -43.37
C ARG A 21 -17.95 -11.35 -41.92
N ALA A 22 -17.41 -12.46 -41.43
CA ALA A 22 -16.22 -12.49 -40.60
C ALA A 22 -15.04 -11.77 -41.30
N PRO A 23 -14.07 -11.27 -40.52
CA PRO A 23 -12.81 -12.01 -40.50
C PRO A 23 -12.24 -12.23 -39.10
N ALA A 24 -11.49 -13.32 -39.02
CA ALA A 24 -10.56 -13.63 -37.95
C ALA A 24 -9.39 -12.63 -37.92
N SER A 25 -8.98 -12.22 -36.72
CA SER A 25 -7.65 -11.67 -36.45
C SER A 25 -7.15 -12.20 -35.11
N ARG A 26 -6.13 -13.05 -35.21
CA ARG A 26 -5.13 -13.34 -34.18
C ARG A 26 -4.22 -12.11 -34.09
N GLU A 27 -4.00 -11.56 -32.89
CA GLU A 27 -2.78 -10.85 -32.45
C GLU A 27 -2.86 -10.86 -30.91
N ASP A 28 -2.10 -11.73 -30.25
CA ASP A 28 -0.71 -11.54 -29.81
C ASP A 28 -0.61 -10.99 -28.39
N ALA A 29 0.18 -11.73 -27.64
CA ALA A 29 0.48 -11.52 -26.23
C ALA A 29 1.28 -10.23 -26.03
N LYS A 30 0.95 -9.46 -24.99
CA LYS A 30 1.97 -8.80 -24.17
C LYS A 30 1.44 -8.39 -22.80
N SER A 31 1.75 -9.21 -21.80
CA SER A 31 1.84 -8.77 -20.41
C SER A 31 2.94 -7.71 -20.29
N PRO A 32 2.70 -6.59 -19.59
CA PRO A 32 3.75 -5.85 -18.94
C PRO A 32 3.88 -6.29 -17.48
N GLU A 33 5.11 -6.64 -17.16
CA GLU A 33 5.67 -6.98 -15.87
C GLU A 33 5.33 -5.99 -14.75
N ARG A 34 5.28 -6.58 -13.54
CA ARG A 34 5.48 -5.90 -12.27
C ARG A 34 6.83 -5.20 -12.25
N GLU A 35 6.84 -3.88 -12.09
CA GLU A 35 8.01 -3.20 -11.50
C GLU A 35 7.71 -2.86 -10.04
N THR A 36 8.52 -3.48 -9.18
CA THR A 36 8.61 -3.20 -7.75
C THR A 36 9.94 -2.48 -7.57
N PRO A 37 9.99 -1.21 -7.15
CA PRO A 37 11.28 -0.58 -6.85
C PRO A 37 11.80 -1.06 -5.49
N GLU A 38 12.82 -1.90 -5.61
CA GLU A 38 13.66 -2.46 -4.57
C GLU A 38 14.52 -1.38 -3.88
N ALA A 39 14.67 -1.54 -2.57
CA ALA A 39 15.42 -0.68 -1.68
C ALA A 39 16.91 -0.61 -2.02
N LYS A 40 17.47 0.59 -2.18
CA LYS A 40 18.92 0.83 -2.16
C LYS A 40 19.35 1.44 -0.83
N ALA A 41 19.84 0.58 0.05
CA ALA A 41 20.63 0.95 1.21
C ALA A 41 22.04 1.39 0.77
N ALA A 42 22.50 2.54 1.27
CA ALA A 42 23.82 3.08 1.03
C ALA A 42 24.87 2.42 1.95
N PRO A 43 26.07 2.04 1.46
CA PRO A 43 27.13 1.56 2.32
C PRO A 43 27.98 2.68 2.91
N GLU A 44 28.23 2.51 4.20
CA GLU A 44 29.04 3.28 5.14
C GLU A 44 30.54 3.26 4.75
N LYS A 45 31.16 4.44 4.59
CA LYS A 45 32.61 4.56 4.29
C LYS A 45 33.43 4.40 5.57
N VAL A 46 33.96 3.19 5.79
CA VAL A 46 34.95 2.91 6.84
C VAL A 46 36.34 3.39 6.41
N GLY A 47 36.85 4.41 7.10
CA GLY A 47 38.21 4.94 6.91
C GLY A 47 39.30 3.95 7.37
N LYS A 48 40.09 3.44 6.42
CA LYS A 48 41.29 2.62 6.65
C LYS A 48 42.39 3.45 7.33
N LYS A 49 42.78 3.08 8.55
CA LYS A 49 43.99 3.60 9.21
C LYS A 49 45.25 3.04 8.53
N PRO A 50 46.32 3.84 8.34
CA PRO A 50 47.56 3.37 7.72
C PRO A 50 48.25 2.30 8.56
N GLY A 51 48.66 1.23 7.89
CA GLY A 51 49.18 0.02 8.50
C GLY A 51 50.54 0.21 9.19
N ARG A 52 50.75 -0.58 10.24
CA ARG A 52 51.95 -0.67 11.11
C ARG A 52 53.30 -0.78 10.35
N ARG A 53 53.28 -1.06 9.04
CA ARG A 53 54.46 -1.18 8.17
C ARG A 53 55.07 0.17 7.76
N GLU A 54 54.27 1.23 7.56
CA GLU A 54 54.81 2.56 7.20
C GLU A 54 55.56 3.22 8.35
N ARG A 55 55.07 3.06 9.59
CA ARG A 55 55.74 3.58 10.79
C ARG A 55 57.13 2.98 11.03
N ARG A 56 57.42 1.78 10.50
CA ARG A 56 58.74 1.13 10.63
C ARG A 56 59.77 1.69 9.64
N LYS A 57 59.36 2.21 8.48
CA LYS A 57 60.28 2.83 7.50
C LYS A 57 60.73 4.23 7.94
N ALA A 58 59.84 5.04 8.50
CA ALA A 58 60.19 6.37 9.01
C ALA A 58 61.23 6.34 10.16
N ARG A 59 61.18 5.31 11.02
CA ARG A 59 62.15 5.15 12.12
C ARG A 59 63.54 4.67 11.69
N LYS A 60 63.69 4.06 10.50
CA LYS A 60 65.00 3.60 10.03
C LYS A 60 65.79 4.73 9.35
N ALA A 61 65.10 5.70 8.73
CA ALA A 61 65.72 6.88 8.12
C ALA A 61 66.29 7.88 9.15
N ALA A 62 65.66 8.02 10.33
CA ALA A 62 66.14 8.93 11.37
C ALA A 62 67.41 8.44 12.09
N ARG A 63 67.78 7.17 11.95
CA ARG A 63 68.93 6.57 12.64
C ARG A 63 70.24 6.60 11.82
N SER A 64 70.15 6.94 10.53
CA SER A 64 71.31 7.04 9.62
C SER A 64 71.86 8.47 9.48
N ALA A 65 71.25 9.46 10.14
CA ALA A 65 71.65 10.88 10.03
C ALA A 65 72.46 11.41 11.23
N SER A 66 72.88 10.56 12.18
CA SER A 66 73.63 10.98 13.38
C SER A 66 75.05 10.39 13.46
N ALA A 67 75.68 10.14 12.32
CA ALA A 67 77.11 9.82 12.24
C ALA A 67 77.85 11.07 11.73
N GLY A 68 78.26 11.93 12.67
CA GLY A 68 78.94 13.18 12.36
C GLY A 68 79.00 14.09 13.57
N ALA A 69 79.68 13.66 14.62
CA ALA A 69 80.10 14.53 15.72
C ALA A 69 81.59 14.86 15.52
N PRO A 70 82.00 16.13 15.39
CA PRO A 70 83.40 16.51 15.35
C PRO A 70 84.07 16.30 16.72
N ALA A 71 85.36 15.99 16.66
CA ALA A 71 86.22 15.74 17.81
C ALA A 71 86.20 16.92 18.80
N ALA A 72 85.87 16.62 20.05
CA ALA A 72 85.89 17.58 21.14
C ALA A 72 87.34 17.90 21.52
N GLU A 73 87.68 19.18 21.34
CA GLU A 73 88.89 19.84 21.81
C GLU A 73 89.01 19.71 23.34
N ALA A 74 90.21 19.32 23.80
CA ALA A 74 90.47 18.93 25.18
C ALA A 74 90.30 20.13 26.13
N ALA A 75 89.29 20.04 27.01
CA ALA A 75 89.09 21.01 28.09
C ALA A 75 90.27 20.98 29.09
N PRO A 76 90.68 22.14 29.65
CA PRO A 76 91.81 22.24 30.58
C PRO A 76 91.59 21.42 31.87
N PRO A 77 92.67 21.03 32.59
CA PRO A 77 92.59 20.16 33.76
C PRO A 77 91.86 20.85 34.91
N MET A 78 90.54 20.65 35.00
CA MET A 78 89.75 21.09 36.14
C MET A 78 90.09 20.26 37.37
N ASP A 79 90.21 20.95 38.50
CA ASP A 79 90.43 20.37 39.83
C ASP A 79 89.36 19.31 40.15
N GLU A 80 89.75 18.18 40.74
CA GLU A 80 88.89 17.01 40.94
C GLU A 80 87.68 17.34 41.83
N ALA A 81 87.85 18.31 42.75
CA ALA A 81 86.77 18.85 43.56
C ALA A 81 85.66 19.51 42.74
N GLN A 82 86.00 20.23 41.65
CA GLN A 82 85.01 20.83 40.76
C GLN A 82 84.25 19.77 39.96
N ARG A 83 84.94 18.71 39.51
CA ARG A 83 84.30 17.58 38.81
C ARG A 83 83.28 16.86 39.68
N ARG A 84 83.57 16.67 40.97
CA ARG A 84 82.62 16.07 41.93
C ARG A 84 81.38 16.94 42.13
N ARG A 85 81.55 18.26 42.27
CA ARG A 85 80.43 19.22 42.39
C ARG A 85 79.57 19.27 41.13
N ALA A 86 80.18 19.27 39.95
CA ALA A 86 79.45 19.24 38.67
C ALA A 86 78.59 17.97 38.54
N ARG A 87 79.14 16.79 38.85
CA ARG A 87 78.39 15.52 38.83
C ARG A 87 77.25 15.50 39.84
N ALA A 88 77.43 16.06 41.03
CA ALA A 88 76.38 16.16 42.03
C ALA A 88 75.23 17.08 41.57
N ALA A 89 75.57 18.24 40.99
CA ALA A 89 74.58 19.18 40.44
C ALA A 89 73.79 18.57 39.27
N GLU A 90 74.47 17.83 38.38
CA GLU A 90 73.82 17.13 37.27
C GLU A 90 72.85 16.04 37.75
N ARG A 91 73.25 15.24 38.74
CA ARG A 91 72.37 14.23 39.36
C ARG A 91 71.14 14.86 40.00
N GLN A 92 71.28 16.01 40.66
CA GLN A 92 70.14 16.73 41.25
C GLN A 92 69.18 17.26 40.17
N ARG A 93 69.70 17.80 39.07
CA ARG A 93 68.87 18.26 37.93
C ARG A 93 68.11 17.10 37.30
N ALA A 94 68.78 15.98 37.03
CA ALA A 94 68.16 14.78 36.47
C ALA A 94 67.06 14.23 37.40
N ALA A 95 67.29 14.21 38.71
CA ALA A 95 66.28 13.78 39.68
C ALA A 95 65.07 14.72 39.73
N ALA A 96 65.29 16.04 39.62
CA ALA A 96 64.22 17.03 39.57
C ALA A 96 63.36 16.90 38.30
N GLU A 97 63.99 16.66 37.15
CA GLU A 97 63.29 16.42 35.88
C GLU A 97 62.46 15.13 35.90
N LEU A 98 63.01 14.04 36.44
CA LEU A 98 62.27 12.78 36.62
C LEU A 98 61.04 12.97 37.52
N LYS A 99 61.16 13.77 38.60
CA LYS A 99 60.01 14.11 39.46
C LYS A 99 58.96 14.94 38.71
N ARG A 100 59.37 15.94 37.92
CA ARG A 100 58.46 16.75 37.10
C ARG A 100 57.76 15.92 36.03
N ALA A 101 58.48 15.03 35.33
CA ALA A 101 57.91 14.14 34.33
C ALA A 101 56.87 13.17 34.92
N ARG A 102 57.15 12.61 36.09
CA ARG A 102 56.20 11.73 36.81
C ARG A 102 54.94 12.49 37.25
N ALA A 103 55.08 13.72 37.73
CA ALA A 103 53.93 14.55 38.11
C ALA A 103 53.05 14.93 36.90
N ALA A 104 53.67 15.27 35.77
CA ALA A 104 52.97 15.56 34.53
C ALA A 104 52.18 14.34 34.01
N HIS A 105 52.77 13.15 34.04
CA HIS A 105 52.08 11.91 33.66
C HIS A 105 50.89 11.57 34.56
N ARG A 106 51.00 11.78 35.88
CA ARG A 106 49.86 11.58 36.80
C ARG A 106 48.70 12.52 36.50
N ARG A 107 48.97 13.80 36.22
CA ARG A 107 47.94 14.80 35.86
C ARG A 107 47.26 14.50 34.52
N GLY A 108 48.01 13.99 33.53
CA GLY A 108 47.46 13.60 32.23
C GLY A 108 46.46 12.44 32.33
N ARG A 109 46.77 11.43 33.15
CA ARG A 109 45.91 10.24 33.31
C ARG A 109 44.56 10.56 33.94
N VAL A 110 44.53 11.41 34.97
CA VAL A 110 43.28 11.82 35.65
C VAL A 110 42.38 12.67 34.75
N ARG A 111 42.96 13.48 33.84
CA ARG A 111 42.19 14.25 32.86
C ARG A 111 41.59 13.39 31.75
N GLN A 112 42.25 12.29 31.39
CA GLN A 112 41.74 11.38 30.37
C GLN A 112 40.54 10.58 30.87
N THR A 113 40.57 10.06 32.09
CA THR A 113 39.46 9.26 32.64
C THR A 113 38.17 10.06 32.75
N ARG A 114 38.23 11.32 33.23
CA ARG A 114 37.05 12.20 33.30
C ARG A 114 36.43 12.56 31.94
N ARG A 115 37.22 12.56 30.87
CA ARG A 115 36.72 12.83 29.50
C ARG A 115 36.03 11.62 28.87
N GLU A 116 36.41 10.41 29.28
CA GLU A 116 35.82 9.17 28.78
C GLU A 116 34.48 8.86 29.44
N GLU A 117 34.30 9.27 30.71
CA GLU A 117 33.04 9.11 31.45
C GLU A 117 31.94 10.02 30.88
N SER A 118 32.22 11.31 30.64
CA SER A 118 31.21 12.22 30.05
C SER A 118 30.80 11.82 28.63
N ALA A 119 31.72 11.26 27.83
CA ALA A 119 31.41 10.76 26.50
C ALA A 119 30.48 9.52 26.52
N ARG A 120 30.49 8.73 27.59
CA ARG A 120 29.60 7.57 27.76
C ARG A 120 28.21 7.99 28.21
N GLU A 121 28.10 8.97 29.10
CA GLU A 121 26.81 9.52 29.55
C GLU A 121 26.01 10.12 28.39
N HIS A 122 26.66 10.91 27.52
CA HIS A 122 25.99 11.48 26.35
C HIS A 122 25.51 10.42 25.35
N ARG A 123 26.25 9.30 25.20
CA ARG A 123 25.81 8.19 24.33
C ARG A 123 24.65 7.41 24.93
N ALA A 124 24.68 7.16 26.25
CA ALA A 124 23.58 6.50 26.93
C ALA A 124 22.29 7.34 26.85
N ALA A 125 22.39 8.65 27.10
CA ALA A 125 21.26 9.57 26.98
C ALA A 125 20.71 9.68 25.55
N MET A 126 21.58 9.67 24.54
CA MET A 126 21.13 9.68 23.13
C MET A 126 20.43 8.38 22.75
N LEU A 127 20.93 7.23 23.20
CA LEU A 127 20.30 5.93 22.92
C LEU A 127 18.93 5.81 23.60
N THR A 128 18.79 6.23 24.86
CA THR A 128 17.49 6.20 25.54
C THR A 128 16.47 7.09 24.85
N MET A 129 16.87 8.30 24.43
CA MET A 129 16.00 9.21 23.68
C MET A 129 15.53 8.62 22.34
N ILE A 130 16.43 7.96 21.59
CA ILE A 130 16.08 7.32 20.32
C ILE A 130 15.10 6.15 20.55
N LEU A 131 15.35 5.34 21.59
CA LEU A 131 14.53 4.18 21.90
C LEU A 131 13.12 4.58 22.35
N THR A 132 12.99 5.61 23.18
CA THR A 132 11.69 6.11 23.63
C THR A 132 10.91 6.74 22.48
N LEU A 133 11.55 7.54 21.62
CA LEU A 133 10.89 8.13 20.45
C LEU A 133 10.43 7.06 19.45
N GLY A 134 11.28 6.06 19.17
CA GLY A 134 10.93 4.94 18.30
C GLY A 134 9.74 4.14 18.82
N LEU A 135 9.70 3.88 20.13
CA LEU A 135 8.59 3.16 20.76
C LEU A 135 7.28 3.96 20.71
N LEU A 136 7.33 5.29 20.90
CA LEU A 136 6.16 6.17 20.75
C LEU A 136 5.62 6.16 19.31
N ILE A 137 6.49 6.27 18.30
CA ILE A 137 6.09 6.22 16.89
C ILE A 137 5.46 4.86 16.56
N ALA A 138 6.07 3.75 17.02
CA ALA A 138 5.52 2.41 16.82
C ALA A 138 4.15 2.25 17.50
N ALA A 139 3.99 2.74 18.73
CA ALA A 139 2.72 2.70 19.45
C ALA A 139 1.62 3.49 18.73
N VAL A 140 1.92 4.69 18.22
CA VAL A 140 0.97 5.50 17.43
C VAL A 140 0.62 4.80 16.12
N ALA A 141 1.59 4.22 15.42
CA ALA A 141 1.36 3.49 14.17
C ALA A 141 0.46 2.26 14.38
N VAL A 142 0.69 1.49 15.45
CA VAL A 142 -0.12 0.32 15.82
C VAL A 142 -1.54 0.75 16.21
N THR A 143 -1.68 1.79 17.03
CA THR A 143 -2.99 2.25 17.52
C THR A 143 -3.80 2.89 16.38
N GLY A 144 -3.16 3.69 15.51
CA GLY A 144 -3.79 4.26 14.31
C GLY A 144 -4.18 3.19 13.29
N GLY A 145 -3.33 2.16 13.10
CA GLY A 145 -3.62 1.03 12.20
C GLY A 145 -4.79 0.17 12.67
N MET A 146 -4.92 -0.04 13.99
CA MET A 146 -6.04 -0.78 14.56
C MET A 146 -7.37 0.00 14.50
N ILE A 147 -7.37 1.31 14.76
CA ILE A 147 -8.60 2.12 14.68
C ILE A 147 -9.11 2.21 13.24
N ALA A 148 -8.21 2.41 12.26
CA ALA A 148 -8.57 2.40 10.84
C ALA A 148 -9.04 1.02 10.33
N SER A 149 -8.64 -0.07 11.00
CA SER A 149 -9.10 -1.43 10.67
C SER A 149 -10.41 -1.80 11.39
N SER A 150 -10.68 -1.28 12.60
CA SER A 150 -11.91 -1.61 13.35
C SER A 150 -13.15 -0.87 12.87
N MET A 151 -12.98 0.27 12.18
CA MET A 151 -14.08 0.90 11.42
C MET A 151 -14.48 0.12 10.17
N ARG A 152 -13.80 -0.98 9.84
CA ARG A 152 -14.17 -1.83 8.70
C ARG A 152 -15.41 -2.66 9.05
N THR A 153 -16.53 -2.12 8.58
CA THR A 153 -17.69 -2.86 8.07
C THR A 153 -18.40 -3.74 9.07
N ARG A 154 -19.22 -3.12 9.94
CA ARG A 154 -20.38 -3.84 10.49
C ARG A 154 -21.25 -4.25 9.31
N PRO A 155 -21.54 -5.56 9.11
CA PRO A 155 -22.37 -6.01 8.01
C PRO A 155 -23.71 -5.28 8.03
N VAL A 156 -24.12 -4.76 6.88
CA VAL A 156 -25.45 -4.16 6.72
C VAL A 156 -26.43 -5.28 6.46
N THR A 157 -27.32 -5.53 7.41
CA THR A 157 -28.45 -6.44 7.25
C THR A 157 -29.51 -5.78 6.39
N LEU A 158 -29.88 -6.42 5.28
CA LEU A 158 -30.96 -5.94 4.42
C LEU A 158 -32.30 -6.37 5.02
N ALA A 159 -33.27 -5.47 5.08
CA ALA A 159 -34.61 -5.80 5.55
C ALA A 159 -35.39 -6.63 4.52
N ALA A 160 -35.12 -6.40 3.23
CA ALA A 160 -35.56 -7.24 2.14
C ALA A 160 -34.32 -7.83 1.45
N PRO A 161 -34.27 -9.15 1.22
CA PRO A 161 -33.16 -9.74 0.49
C PRO A 161 -33.05 -9.13 -0.92
N LEU A 162 -31.82 -8.84 -1.34
CA LEU A 162 -31.53 -8.50 -2.73
C LEU A 162 -31.43 -9.80 -3.51
N HIS A 163 -32.41 -10.05 -4.37
CA HIS A 163 -32.40 -11.21 -5.24
C HIS A 163 -31.70 -10.88 -6.56
N VAL A 164 -30.87 -11.79 -7.03
CA VAL A 164 -30.18 -11.69 -8.31
C VAL A 164 -30.55 -12.90 -9.14
N TYR A 165 -31.25 -12.66 -10.25
CA TYR A 165 -31.78 -13.71 -11.10
C TYR A 165 -31.21 -13.62 -12.52
N PRO A 166 -30.86 -14.75 -13.15
CA PRO A 166 -30.65 -14.82 -14.58
C PRO A 166 -31.93 -14.45 -15.34
N VAL A 167 -31.82 -13.55 -16.32
CA VAL A 167 -32.93 -13.29 -17.24
C VAL A 167 -32.90 -14.36 -18.34
N ALA A 168 -33.97 -15.15 -18.43
CA ALA A 168 -34.15 -16.17 -19.46
C ALA A 168 -34.62 -15.54 -20.77
N GLN A 169 -35.64 -14.68 -20.69
CA GLN A 169 -36.28 -14.05 -21.82
C GLN A 169 -36.95 -12.75 -21.40
N THR A 170 -37.05 -11.82 -22.36
CA THR A 170 -37.72 -10.54 -22.18
C THR A 170 -38.84 -10.46 -23.20
N THR A 171 -40.09 -10.27 -22.74
CA THR A 171 -41.27 -10.20 -23.60
C THR A 171 -41.99 -8.86 -23.40
N PRO A 172 -42.41 -8.17 -24.47
CA PRO A 172 -43.22 -6.96 -24.33
C PRO A 172 -44.57 -7.27 -23.66
N GLY A 173 -44.99 -6.40 -22.74
CA GLY A 173 -46.23 -6.53 -21.99
C GLY A 173 -46.04 -6.81 -20.50
N GLN A 174 -47.15 -7.11 -19.83
CA GLN A 174 -47.16 -7.56 -18.43
C GLN A 174 -46.95 -9.08 -18.37
N CYS A 175 -46.30 -9.55 -17.32
CA CYS A 175 -46.13 -10.98 -17.10
C CYS A 175 -47.48 -11.64 -16.85
N PRO A 176 -47.79 -12.76 -17.54
CA PRO A 176 -48.99 -13.53 -17.26
C PRO A 176 -49.00 -14.03 -15.82
N THR A 177 -50.16 -14.02 -15.17
CA THR A 177 -50.33 -14.53 -13.80
C THR A 177 -49.84 -15.99 -13.72
N GLY A 178 -49.05 -16.30 -12.69
CA GLY A 178 -48.48 -17.64 -12.48
C GLY A 178 -47.15 -17.89 -13.21
N THR A 179 -46.65 -16.92 -14.00
CA THR A 179 -45.32 -17.02 -14.61
C THR A 179 -44.25 -16.62 -13.60
N GLN A 180 -43.12 -17.32 -13.60
CA GLN A 180 -41.92 -16.91 -12.88
C GLN A 180 -41.25 -15.73 -13.62
N GLY A 181 -41.78 -14.52 -13.42
CA GLY A 181 -41.28 -13.32 -14.04
C GLY A 181 -41.70 -12.04 -13.32
N ILE A 182 -41.05 -10.93 -13.66
CA ILE A 182 -41.35 -9.62 -13.09
C ILE A 182 -41.65 -8.64 -14.22
N SER A 183 -42.74 -7.90 -14.05
CA SER A 183 -43.11 -6.80 -14.94
C SER A 183 -42.41 -5.52 -14.51
N ALA A 184 -41.74 -4.85 -15.43
CA ALA A 184 -41.14 -3.55 -15.19
C ALA A 184 -41.36 -2.62 -16.38
N GLN A 185 -41.21 -1.31 -16.17
CA GLN A 185 -41.21 -0.37 -17.27
C GLN A 185 -39.84 -0.28 -17.90
N ALA A 186 -39.76 -0.54 -19.20
CA ALA A 186 -38.60 -0.30 -20.04
C ALA A 186 -38.94 0.82 -21.05
N GLY A 187 -37.94 1.35 -21.76
CA GLY A 187 -38.10 2.54 -22.60
C GLY A 187 -39.24 2.49 -23.64
N THR A 188 -39.66 1.29 -24.06
CA THR A 188 -40.73 1.07 -25.04
C THR A 188 -42.09 0.68 -24.42
N GLY A 189 -42.19 0.61 -23.10
CA GLY A 189 -43.41 0.23 -22.37
C GLY A 189 -43.21 -0.93 -21.38
N PRO A 190 -44.32 -1.51 -20.86
CA PRO A 190 -44.24 -2.59 -19.89
C PRO A 190 -43.54 -3.78 -20.54
N THR A 191 -42.62 -4.38 -19.80
CA THR A 191 -41.81 -5.50 -20.25
C THR A 191 -41.79 -6.57 -19.17
N CYS A 192 -42.07 -7.81 -19.55
CA CYS A 192 -41.98 -8.96 -18.69
C CYS A 192 -40.60 -9.60 -18.80
N TYR A 193 -39.92 -9.70 -17.66
CA TYR A 193 -38.64 -10.39 -17.54
C TYR A 193 -38.90 -11.78 -16.97
N HIS A 194 -38.68 -12.82 -17.76
CA HIS A 194 -38.73 -14.21 -17.31
C HIS A 194 -37.44 -14.54 -16.57
N LEU A 195 -37.56 -15.00 -15.34
CA LEU A 195 -36.44 -15.18 -14.42
C LEU A 195 -36.21 -16.66 -14.14
N ASN A 196 -34.94 -17.08 -14.20
CA ASN A 196 -34.55 -18.41 -13.73
C ASN A 196 -34.19 -18.36 -12.24
N GLN A 197 -33.90 -19.52 -11.66
CA GLN A 197 -33.37 -19.62 -10.31
C GLN A 197 -32.08 -18.80 -10.15
N GLY A 198 -31.99 -18.08 -9.04
CA GLY A 198 -30.91 -17.15 -8.75
C GLY A 198 -30.46 -17.25 -7.29
N ILE A 199 -29.84 -16.19 -6.80
CA ILE A 199 -29.31 -16.12 -5.44
C ILE A 199 -29.98 -15.00 -4.65
N ALA A 200 -30.04 -15.17 -3.33
CA ALA A 200 -30.61 -14.18 -2.42
C ALA A 200 -29.53 -13.66 -1.46
N ILE A 201 -29.22 -12.38 -1.55
CA ILE A 201 -28.24 -11.70 -0.71
C ILE A 201 -29.00 -11.03 0.45
N ARG A 202 -28.74 -11.47 1.68
CA ARG A 202 -29.41 -10.95 2.89
C ARG A 202 -28.57 -9.94 3.66
N GLN A 203 -27.26 -9.99 3.49
CA GLN A 203 -26.30 -9.17 4.22
C GLN A 203 -25.17 -8.74 3.30
N VAL A 204 -24.75 -7.50 3.43
CA VAL A 204 -23.66 -6.93 2.62
C VAL A 204 -22.60 -6.33 3.52
N SER A 205 -21.35 -6.34 3.07
CA SER A 205 -20.23 -5.74 3.81
C SER A 205 -20.31 -4.22 3.78
N ASP A 206 -20.80 -3.66 2.68
CA ASP A 206 -20.98 -2.22 2.50
C ASP A 206 -22.13 -1.91 1.53
N LEU A 207 -22.85 -0.82 1.81
CA LEU A 207 -23.96 -0.32 0.99
C LEU A 207 -24.00 1.20 1.09
N ARG A 208 -23.71 1.89 -0.02
CA ARG A 208 -23.60 3.34 -0.08
C ARG A 208 -23.97 3.91 -1.45
N VAL A 209 -24.41 5.16 -1.46
CA VAL A 209 -24.56 5.93 -2.71
C VAL A 209 -23.17 6.43 -3.12
N GLN A 210 -22.85 6.32 -4.40
CA GLN A 210 -21.68 6.91 -5.00
C GLN A 210 -22.06 7.68 -6.26
N ARG A 211 -21.20 8.61 -6.69
CA ARG A 211 -21.37 9.27 -7.98
C ARG A 211 -21.11 8.26 -9.10
N ALA A 212 -21.94 8.27 -10.13
CA ALA A 212 -21.79 7.34 -11.25
C ALA A 212 -20.45 7.56 -11.96
N ARG A 213 -19.80 6.47 -12.37
CA ARG A 213 -18.47 6.54 -13.01
C ARG A 213 -18.52 7.15 -14.41
N SER A 214 -19.69 7.07 -15.07
CA SER A 214 -19.99 7.68 -16.37
C SER A 214 -20.19 9.20 -16.30
N GLY A 215 -20.06 9.83 -15.12
CA GLY A 215 -20.02 11.29 -14.96
C GLY A 215 -21.38 11.94 -14.68
N ASN A 216 -22.48 11.34 -15.15
CA ASN A 216 -23.85 11.81 -14.91
C ASN A 216 -24.63 10.77 -14.10
N GLY A 217 -25.15 11.18 -12.94
CA GLY A 217 -26.02 10.36 -12.08
C GLY A 217 -25.35 9.79 -10.83
N TYR A 218 -26.08 8.91 -10.16
CA TYR A 218 -25.67 8.27 -8.91
C TYR A 218 -25.89 6.76 -9.00
N ASP A 219 -24.95 5.99 -8.47
CA ASP A 219 -25.05 4.55 -8.37
C ASP A 219 -25.15 4.13 -6.91
N VAL A 220 -25.83 3.01 -6.66
CA VAL A 220 -25.79 2.34 -5.36
C VAL A 220 -24.70 1.28 -5.40
N ALA A 221 -23.61 1.52 -4.69
CA ALA A 221 -22.51 0.56 -4.57
C ALA A 221 -22.82 -0.44 -3.46
N VAL A 222 -22.71 -1.71 -3.82
CA VAL A 222 -22.93 -2.86 -2.96
C VAL A 222 -21.65 -3.68 -2.91
N THR A 223 -21.13 -3.92 -1.71
CA THR A 223 -20.01 -4.86 -1.50
C THR A 223 -20.53 -6.09 -0.79
N LEU A 224 -20.48 -7.23 -1.46
CA LEU A 224 -20.95 -8.51 -0.93
C LEU A 224 -20.06 -9.01 0.21
N ARG A 225 -20.61 -9.91 1.03
CA ARG A 225 -19.82 -10.65 2.03
C ARG A 225 -19.05 -11.77 1.34
N THR A 226 -17.98 -12.23 2.01
CA THR A 226 -17.22 -13.40 1.54
C THR A 226 -18.11 -14.64 1.32
N ALA A 227 -19.15 -14.81 2.13
CA ALA A 227 -20.11 -15.90 2.04
C ALA A 227 -20.85 -15.92 0.68
N ASP A 228 -21.32 -14.76 0.22
CA ASP A 228 -22.13 -14.65 -1.01
C ASP A 228 -21.27 -14.43 -2.27
N ARG A 229 -20.04 -13.93 -2.10
CA ARG A 229 -19.13 -13.58 -3.21
C ARG A 229 -18.85 -14.75 -4.14
N LYS A 230 -18.65 -15.97 -3.61
CA LYS A 230 -18.38 -17.15 -4.45
C LYS A 230 -19.58 -17.52 -5.33
N ALA A 231 -20.78 -17.52 -4.75
CA ALA A 231 -22.01 -17.82 -5.49
C ALA A 231 -22.30 -16.75 -6.54
N PHE A 232 -22.08 -15.46 -6.21
CA PHE A 232 -22.23 -14.35 -7.14
C PHE A 232 -21.23 -14.41 -8.30
N ALA A 233 -19.96 -14.75 -8.02
CA ALA A 233 -18.94 -14.91 -9.05
C ALA A 233 -19.28 -16.07 -10.02
N GLN A 234 -19.78 -17.19 -9.49
CA GLN A 234 -20.24 -18.31 -10.31
C GLN A 234 -21.44 -17.92 -11.18
N LEU A 235 -22.42 -17.23 -10.59
CA LEU A 235 -23.61 -16.77 -11.31
C LEU A 235 -23.25 -15.81 -12.44
N THR A 236 -22.44 -14.77 -12.15
CA THR A 236 -22.02 -13.78 -13.16
C THR A 236 -21.12 -14.40 -14.21
N GLY A 237 -20.24 -15.34 -13.85
CA GLY A 237 -19.41 -16.08 -14.78
C GLY A 237 -20.22 -16.91 -15.78
N ALA A 238 -21.30 -17.55 -15.33
CA ALA A 238 -22.22 -18.28 -16.22
C ALA A 238 -23.12 -17.36 -17.07
N MET A 239 -23.21 -16.08 -16.72
CA MET A 239 -24.11 -15.11 -17.33
C MET A 239 -23.38 -14.04 -18.16
N VAL A 240 -22.10 -14.24 -18.46
CA VAL A 240 -21.35 -13.35 -19.36
C VAL A 240 -22.07 -13.25 -20.71
N GLY A 241 -22.28 -12.01 -21.16
CA GLY A 241 -23.04 -11.71 -22.36
C GLY A 241 -24.53 -12.02 -22.21
N ARG A 242 -25.11 -11.97 -20.99
CA ARG A 242 -26.55 -12.12 -20.72
C ARG A 242 -27.01 -11.12 -19.65
N ASP A 243 -28.32 -10.93 -19.52
CA ASP A 243 -28.88 -9.97 -18.56
C ASP A 243 -29.08 -10.60 -17.18
N LEU A 244 -28.82 -9.83 -16.12
CA LEU A 244 -29.08 -10.19 -14.73
C LEU A 244 -30.09 -9.23 -14.13
N ALA A 245 -31.20 -9.75 -13.61
CA ALA A 245 -32.20 -8.98 -12.90
C ALA A 245 -31.84 -8.83 -11.42
N PHE A 246 -31.79 -7.60 -10.94
CA PHE A 246 -31.71 -7.26 -9.52
C PHE A 246 -33.10 -6.91 -9.01
N VAL A 247 -33.56 -7.67 -8.01
CA VAL A 247 -34.94 -7.61 -7.54
C VAL A 247 -34.96 -7.39 -6.03
N VAL A 248 -35.81 -6.47 -5.59
CA VAL A 248 -36.03 -6.15 -4.17
C VAL A 248 -37.54 -6.10 -3.94
N ARG A 249 -38.05 -6.88 -2.97
CA ARG A 249 -39.50 -6.96 -2.67
C ARG A 249 -40.35 -7.19 -3.93
N GLU A 250 -39.95 -8.17 -4.76
CA GLU A 250 -40.63 -8.54 -6.02
C GLU A 250 -40.67 -7.43 -7.08
N ARG A 251 -39.93 -6.34 -6.89
CA ARG A 251 -39.79 -5.25 -7.85
C ARG A 251 -38.43 -5.30 -8.52
N LEU A 252 -38.42 -5.20 -9.85
CA LEU A 252 -37.19 -5.06 -10.62
C LEU A 252 -36.57 -3.69 -10.35
N VAL A 253 -35.33 -3.68 -9.87
CA VAL A 253 -34.54 -2.47 -9.66
C VAL A 253 -33.77 -2.12 -10.93
N THR A 254 -33.08 -3.10 -11.50
CA THR A 254 -32.29 -2.95 -12.73
C THR A 254 -32.03 -4.31 -13.37
N ALA A 255 -31.75 -4.33 -14.67
CA ALA A 255 -31.45 -5.54 -15.43
C ALA A 255 -30.21 -5.35 -16.34
N PRO A 256 -29.01 -5.11 -15.79
CA PRO A 256 -27.82 -4.88 -16.58
C PRO A 256 -27.35 -6.14 -17.32
N ARG A 257 -26.67 -5.90 -18.45
CA ARG A 257 -25.88 -6.92 -19.14
C ARG A 257 -24.60 -7.20 -18.37
N VAL A 258 -24.26 -8.46 -18.17
CA VAL A 258 -22.96 -8.85 -17.62
C VAL A 258 -21.94 -8.92 -18.74
N GLU A 259 -20.95 -8.03 -18.72
CA GLU A 259 -19.87 -8.03 -19.71
C GLU A 259 -18.72 -8.96 -19.31
N MET A 260 -18.45 -9.05 -18.00
CA MET A 260 -17.35 -9.85 -17.45
C MET A 260 -17.75 -10.48 -16.10
N PRO A 261 -17.17 -11.63 -15.73
CA PRO A 261 -17.38 -12.24 -14.42
C PRO A 261 -16.98 -11.29 -13.28
N ILE A 262 -17.79 -11.22 -12.23
CA ILE A 262 -17.53 -10.35 -11.07
C ILE A 262 -16.99 -11.19 -9.92
N ASN A 263 -15.67 -11.22 -9.78
CA ASN A 263 -14.97 -12.05 -8.79
C ASN A 263 -14.74 -11.35 -7.44
N ASP A 264 -14.76 -10.01 -7.41
CA ASP A 264 -14.44 -9.23 -6.22
C ASP A 264 -15.65 -8.99 -5.30
N GLY A 265 -16.86 -9.29 -5.78
CA GLY A 265 -18.11 -9.10 -5.07
C GLY A 265 -18.51 -7.62 -4.94
N LYS A 266 -18.03 -6.75 -5.84
CA LYS A 266 -18.46 -5.35 -5.89
C LYS A 266 -19.41 -5.15 -7.05
N VAL A 267 -20.57 -4.57 -6.75
CA VAL A 267 -21.63 -4.35 -7.74
C VAL A 267 -22.10 -2.92 -7.63
N ALA A 268 -22.28 -2.27 -8.76
CA ALA A 268 -22.97 -0.99 -8.85
C ALA A 268 -24.36 -1.23 -9.43
N ILE A 269 -25.39 -0.87 -8.67
CA ILE A 269 -26.77 -0.83 -9.19
C ILE A 269 -26.92 0.48 -9.94
N THR A 270 -26.79 0.39 -11.26
CA THR A 270 -26.94 1.51 -12.19
C THR A 270 -28.42 1.73 -12.51
N GLY A 271 -28.87 2.99 -12.53
CA GLY A 271 -30.26 3.34 -12.80
C GLY A 271 -30.74 4.66 -12.18
N PRO A 272 -30.33 5.03 -10.95
CA PRO A 272 -30.73 6.30 -10.35
C PRO A 272 -30.11 7.50 -11.07
N GLN A 273 -30.95 8.36 -11.66
CA GLN A 273 -30.50 9.61 -12.26
C GLN A 273 -30.20 10.67 -11.18
N THR A 274 -30.87 10.56 -10.02
CA THR A 274 -30.74 11.50 -8.92
C THR A 274 -30.22 10.81 -7.65
N ARG A 275 -29.59 11.60 -6.77
CA ARG A 275 -29.18 11.12 -5.45
C ARG A 275 -30.38 10.65 -4.62
N ALA A 276 -31.50 11.35 -4.72
CA ALA A 276 -32.72 11.02 -4.00
C ALA A 276 -33.28 9.64 -4.39
N ASP A 277 -33.20 9.27 -5.66
CA ASP A 277 -33.59 7.93 -6.13
C ASP A 277 -32.63 6.85 -5.59
N ALA A 278 -31.33 7.12 -5.57
CA ALA A 278 -30.33 6.20 -5.00
C ALA A 278 -30.55 6.00 -3.50
N ASP A 279 -30.81 7.08 -2.76
CA ASP A 279 -31.13 7.03 -1.33
C ASP A 279 -32.45 6.28 -1.08
N ARG A 280 -33.45 6.41 -1.96
CA ARG A 280 -34.69 5.61 -1.89
C ARG A 280 -34.39 4.12 -2.01
N ILE A 281 -33.56 3.69 -2.96
CA ILE A 281 -33.17 2.28 -3.10
C ILE A 281 -32.45 1.78 -1.83
N ILE A 282 -31.52 2.55 -1.27
CA ILE A 282 -30.85 2.16 -0.02
C ILE A 282 -31.86 2.01 1.12
N ARG A 283 -32.83 2.91 1.23
CA ARG A 283 -33.91 2.83 2.22
C ARG A 283 -34.78 1.58 2.02
N GLU A 284 -35.14 1.25 0.79
CA GLU A 284 -35.89 0.04 0.46
C GLU A 284 -35.11 -1.24 0.85
N LEU A 285 -33.81 -1.27 0.55
CA LEU A 285 -32.89 -2.36 0.91
C LEU A 285 -32.72 -2.49 2.43
N ARG A 286 -32.60 -1.38 3.16
CA ARG A 286 -32.45 -1.36 4.63
C ARG A 286 -33.78 -1.45 5.39
N GLY A 287 -34.91 -1.22 4.71
CA GLY A 287 -36.25 -1.18 5.29
C GLY A 287 -36.51 -0.03 6.26
N ARG A 288 -35.83 1.13 6.08
CA ARG A 288 -35.98 2.33 6.91
C ARG A 288 -35.94 3.58 6.07
#